data_AF-A0A9E0RWZ9-F1
#
_entry.id   AF-A0A9E0RWZ9-F1
#
_cell.length_a   1.000
_cell.length_b   1.000
_cell.length_c   1.000
_cell.angle_alpha   90.00
_cell.angle_beta   90.00
_cell.angle_gamma   90.00
#
_symmetry.space_group_name_H-M   'P 1'
#
loop_
_entity.id
_entity.type
_entity.pdbx_description
1 polymer ?
#
loop_
_entity_poly.entity_id
_entity_poly.type
_entity_poly.pdbx_seq_one_letter_code
_entity_poly.pdbx_strand_id
1 'polypeptide(L)'
;PGNANPDGVEVKDVKKDTVPFHPYYTVKDGFAIVVFLIIFACFVFYLPNVLGHADNYVEANPLVTPSHIVPEWYMLPFYAILRAITFDIGPIQAKLLGVIAMFASIGVLFILPWLDTSKVKSMRYRPVAKQFFLGFVATALMLGWCGASNPDDPVFPFLKGEDAIVVTYTDADGTPGRSVFKEARDIHAYEAGAEFKAHKIAEGATGVTLSKETAKAFRFLHLAQILTAFYFLYFLVILPLLGLRETPKGEPESIHKAILAANGGKSVEAE
;
A
#
# COMPACT_ATOMS: atom_id res chain seq x y z
N PRO A 1 -23.96 25.15 12.08
CA PRO A 1 -23.11 24.01 11.64
C PRO A 1 -21.64 24.34 11.89
N GLY A 2 -21.01 23.69 12.87
CA GLY A 2 -19.65 24.00 13.31
C GLY A 2 -18.61 23.11 12.63
N ASN A 3 -17.47 23.70 12.28
CA ASN A 3 -16.30 22.96 11.82
C ASN A 3 -15.66 22.20 13.00
N ALA A 4 -15.06 21.04 12.72
CA ALA A 4 -14.12 20.43 13.66
C ALA A 4 -12.84 21.29 13.77
N ASN A 5 -12.07 21.07 14.83
CA ASN A 5 -10.78 21.71 15.03
C ASN A 5 -9.73 20.66 15.46
N PRO A 6 -8.43 21.00 15.40
CA PRO A 6 -7.38 20.03 15.67
C PRO A 6 -7.41 19.42 17.09
N ASP A 7 -8.07 20.07 18.03
CA ASP A 7 -8.19 19.59 19.41
C ASP A 7 -9.44 18.74 19.64
N GLY A 8 -10.39 18.71 18.69
CA GLY A 8 -11.58 17.86 18.79
C GLY A 8 -12.60 18.31 19.85
N VAL A 9 -12.39 19.48 20.46
CA VAL A 9 -13.26 20.06 21.49
C VAL A 9 -14.30 20.97 20.85
N GLU A 10 -15.54 20.90 21.32
CA GLU A 10 -16.62 21.77 20.80
C GLU A 10 -16.40 23.25 21.15
N VAL A 11 -16.95 24.13 20.31
CA VAL A 11 -16.99 25.57 20.58
C VAL A 11 -17.87 25.84 21.80
N LYS A 12 -17.33 26.51 22.82
CA LYS A 12 -18.06 26.87 24.05
C LYS A 12 -18.43 28.36 24.09
N ASP A 13 -17.49 29.23 23.71
CA ASP A 13 -17.69 30.67 23.63
C ASP A 13 -17.34 31.15 22.21
N VAL A 14 -18.36 31.52 21.43
CA VAL A 14 -18.20 31.94 20.04
C VAL A 14 -17.20 33.10 19.91
N LYS A 15 -17.19 34.05 20.85
CA LYS A 15 -16.31 35.23 20.77
C LYS A 15 -14.85 34.89 21.05
N LYS A 16 -14.59 33.92 21.93
CA LYS A 16 -13.22 33.55 22.35
C LYS A 16 -12.64 32.39 21.55
N ASP A 17 -13.49 31.45 21.14
CA ASP A 17 -13.09 30.21 20.51
C ASP A 17 -13.18 30.28 18.97
N THR A 18 -13.80 31.32 18.40
CA THR A 18 -13.97 31.46 16.95
C THR A 18 -13.66 32.86 16.45
N VAL A 19 -13.39 32.94 15.15
CA VAL A 19 -13.31 34.17 14.38
C VAL A 19 -14.31 34.08 13.22
N PRO A 20 -14.86 35.20 12.73
CA PRO A 20 -15.76 35.16 11.58
C PRO A 20 -15.04 34.56 10.36
N PHE A 21 -15.78 33.84 9.52
CA PHE A 21 -15.20 33.18 8.36
C PHE A 21 -14.53 34.19 7.40
N HIS A 22 -15.21 35.29 7.14
CA HIS A 22 -14.65 36.43 6.40
C HIS A 22 -14.18 37.52 7.38
N PRO A 23 -12.99 38.11 7.20
CA PRO A 23 -12.02 37.85 6.13
C PRO A 23 -11.02 36.73 6.44
N TYR A 24 -10.95 36.26 7.69
CA TYR A 24 -9.86 35.42 8.19
C TYR A 24 -9.63 34.14 7.39
N TYR A 25 -10.66 33.30 7.23
CA TYR A 25 -10.55 32.07 6.45
C TYR A 25 -10.55 32.35 4.95
N THR A 26 -11.30 33.35 4.47
CA THR A 26 -11.29 33.70 3.04
C THR A 26 -9.89 34.09 2.55
N VAL A 27 -9.16 34.91 3.30
CA VAL A 27 -7.79 35.32 2.95
C VAL A 27 -6.82 34.15 3.07
N LYS A 28 -6.92 33.36 4.14
CA LYS A 28 -6.10 32.16 4.34
C LYS A 28 -6.29 31.12 3.22
N ASP A 29 -7.53 30.82 2.88
CA ASP A 29 -7.88 29.85 1.84
C ASP A 29 -7.49 30.38 0.46
N GLY A 30 -7.71 31.68 0.19
CA GLY A 30 -7.24 32.33 -1.02
C GLY A 30 -5.73 32.24 -1.19
N PHE A 31 -4.96 32.50 -0.13
CA PHE A 31 -3.51 32.30 -0.13
C PHE A 31 -3.12 30.84 -0.42
N ALA A 32 -3.76 29.87 0.26
CA ALA A 32 -3.49 28.45 0.06
C ALA A 32 -3.81 27.99 -1.37
N ILE A 33 -4.91 28.50 -1.97
CA ILE A 33 -5.29 28.24 -3.36
C ILE A 33 -4.23 28.79 -4.31
N VAL A 34 -3.75 30.02 -4.11
CA VAL A 34 -2.70 30.60 -4.96
C VAL A 34 -1.42 29.74 -4.91
N VAL A 35 -0.99 29.33 -3.71
CA VAL A 35 0.17 28.44 -3.55
C VAL A 35 -0.05 27.09 -4.25
N PHE A 36 -1.23 26.49 -4.08
CA PHE A 36 -1.60 25.24 -4.77
C PHE A 36 -1.58 25.42 -6.29
N LEU A 37 -2.15 26.50 -6.83
CA LEU A 37 -2.21 26.78 -8.27
C LEU A 37 -0.82 27.00 -8.87
N ILE A 38 0.13 27.57 -8.11
CA ILE A 38 1.52 27.69 -8.56
C ILE A 38 2.15 26.30 -8.73
N ILE A 39 2.01 25.42 -7.74
CA ILE A 39 2.53 24.05 -7.82
C ILE A 39 1.82 23.27 -8.94
N PHE A 40 0.50 23.38 -9.03
CA PHE A 40 -0.29 22.73 -10.08
C PHE A 40 0.08 23.22 -11.49
N ALA A 41 0.31 24.52 -11.67
CA ALA A 41 0.82 25.08 -12.91
C ALA A 41 2.18 24.49 -13.29
N CYS A 42 3.04 24.18 -12.32
CA CYS A 42 4.30 23.47 -12.61
C CYS A 42 4.07 22.10 -13.26
N PHE A 43 3.10 21.33 -12.75
CA PHE A 43 2.73 20.04 -13.35
C PHE A 43 2.12 20.24 -14.75
N VAL A 44 1.21 21.20 -14.93
CA VAL A 44 0.54 21.41 -16.22
C VAL A 44 1.51 21.90 -17.31
N PHE A 45 2.37 22.87 -17.01
CA PHE A 45 3.19 23.52 -18.03
C PHE A 45 4.58 22.90 -18.19
N TYR A 46 5.17 22.34 -17.13
CA TYR A 46 6.55 21.83 -17.18
C TYR A 46 6.66 20.31 -17.03
N LEU A 47 5.71 19.63 -16.37
CA LEU A 47 5.74 18.18 -16.13
C LEU A 47 4.41 17.46 -16.48
N PRO A 48 3.79 17.72 -17.66
CA PRO A 48 2.41 17.30 -17.93
C PRO A 48 2.23 15.78 -17.93
N ASN A 49 3.29 15.03 -18.23
CA ASN A 49 3.22 13.58 -18.44
C ASN A 49 3.75 12.77 -17.24
N VAL A 50 4.24 13.41 -16.17
CA VAL A 50 4.93 12.70 -15.06
C VAL A 50 3.98 11.81 -14.24
N LEU A 51 2.68 12.12 -14.25
CA LEU A 51 1.65 11.36 -13.53
C LEU A 51 0.82 10.46 -14.47
N GLY A 52 1.13 10.45 -15.77
CA GLY A 52 0.43 9.67 -16.80
C GLY A 52 1.17 8.39 -17.16
N HIS A 53 0.54 7.55 -17.98
CA HIS A 53 1.15 6.31 -18.50
C HIS A 53 1.49 6.48 -19.98
N ALA A 54 2.74 6.16 -20.36
CA ALA A 54 3.20 6.30 -21.75
C ALA A 54 2.38 5.45 -22.74
N ASP A 55 1.95 4.26 -22.31
CA ASP A 55 1.11 3.37 -23.13
C ASP A 55 -0.22 4.00 -23.56
N ASN A 56 -0.72 5.03 -22.85
CA ASN A 56 -1.96 5.73 -23.24
C ASN A 56 -1.77 6.70 -24.42
N TYR A 57 -0.54 6.85 -24.94
CA TYR A 57 -0.29 7.53 -26.23
C TYR A 57 -0.38 6.58 -27.44
N VAL A 58 -0.53 5.28 -27.20
CA VAL A 58 -0.76 4.29 -28.25
C VAL A 58 -2.26 4.04 -28.38
N GLU A 59 -2.76 3.94 -29.60
CA GLU A 59 -4.17 3.62 -29.84
C GLU A 59 -4.54 2.26 -29.27
N ALA A 60 -5.76 2.16 -28.74
CA ALA A 60 -6.22 0.94 -28.09
C ALA A 60 -6.26 -0.26 -29.06
N ASN A 61 -5.63 -1.37 -28.66
CA ASN A 61 -5.65 -2.62 -29.41
C ASN A 61 -6.33 -3.73 -28.59
N PRO A 62 -7.55 -4.19 -28.97
CA PRO A 62 -8.28 -5.22 -28.23
C PRO A 62 -7.60 -6.59 -28.19
N LEU A 63 -6.62 -6.84 -29.06
CA LEU A 63 -5.92 -8.13 -29.18
C LEU A 63 -4.57 -8.15 -28.45
N VAL A 64 -4.12 -7.01 -27.91
CA VAL A 64 -2.80 -6.88 -27.29
C VAL A 64 -2.89 -6.08 -25.99
N THR A 65 -2.53 -6.73 -24.88
CA THR A 65 -2.33 -6.04 -23.60
C THR A 65 -0.87 -5.62 -23.48
N PRO A 66 -0.56 -4.34 -23.19
CA PRO A 66 0.80 -3.90 -22.92
C PRO A 66 1.47 -4.71 -21.80
N SER A 67 2.78 -4.95 -21.94
CA SER A 67 3.55 -5.78 -21.00
C SER A 67 3.73 -5.12 -19.61
N HIS A 68 3.73 -3.79 -19.56
CA HIS A 68 3.85 -2.99 -18.33
C HIS A 68 2.56 -2.24 -18.04
N ILE A 69 1.42 -2.93 -18.08
CA ILE A 69 0.12 -2.33 -17.75
C ILE A 69 0.02 -2.00 -16.25
N VAL A 70 -0.10 -0.71 -15.93
CA VAL A 70 -0.24 -0.22 -14.56
C VAL A 70 -1.42 0.77 -14.49
N PRO A 71 -2.31 0.67 -13.49
CA PRO A 71 -3.38 1.65 -13.29
C PRO A 71 -2.83 3.04 -12.94
N GLU A 72 -3.71 4.04 -12.93
CA GLU A 72 -3.34 5.37 -12.45
C GLU A 72 -2.91 5.34 -10.98
N TRP A 73 -1.98 6.22 -10.62
CA TRP A 73 -1.27 6.18 -9.33
C TRP A 73 -2.21 6.21 -8.10
N TYR A 74 -3.33 6.92 -8.19
CA TYR A 74 -4.33 7.03 -7.13
C TYR A 74 -5.22 5.77 -6.99
N MET A 75 -5.19 4.86 -7.96
CA MET A 75 -5.88 3.55 -7.92
C MET A 75 -4.96 2.43 -7.42
N LEU A 76 -3.64 2.65 -7.37
CA LEU A 76 -2.65 1.61 -7.05
C LEU A 76 -2.86 0.91 -5.70
N PRO A 77 -3.18 1.60 -4.59
CA PRO A 77 -3.37 0.91 -3.31
C PRO A 77 -4.53 -0.10 -3.36
N PHE A 78 -5.62 0.24 -4.04
CA PHE A 78 -6.79 -0.63 -4.19
C PHE A 78 -6.54 -1.77 -5.17
N TYR A 79 -5.84 -1.47 -6.26
CA TYR A 79 -5.37 -2.48 -7.20
C TYR A 79 -4.44 -3.50 -6.52
N ALA A 80 -3.51 -3.04 -5.66
CA ALA A 80 -2.64 -3.91 -4.87
C ALA A 80 -3.43 -4.83 -3.94
N ILE A 81 -4.46 -4.33 -3.26
CA ILE A 81 -5.37 -5.13 -2.43
C ILE A 81 -6.07 -6.21 -3.26
N LEU A 82 -6.58 -5.86 -4.45
CA LEU A 82 -7.28 -6.82 -5.33
C LEU A 82 -6.38 -8.01 -5.68
N ARG A 83 -5.16 -7.75 -6.16
CA ARG A 83 -4.24 -8.78 -6.64
C ARG A 83 -3.39 -9.44 -5.55
N ALA A 84 -3.43 -8.94 -4.32
CA ALA A 84 -2.84 -9.62 -3.17
C ALA A 84 -3.57 -10.94 -2.85
N ILE A 85 -4.86 -11.01 -3.20
CA ILE A 85 -5.70 -12.19 -2.99
C ILE A 85 -5.51 -13.19 -4.12
N THR A 86 -4.66 -14.18 -3.88
CA THR A 86 -4.34 -15.27 -4.83
C THR A 86 -4.76 -16.65 -4.32
N PHE A 87 -5.56 -16.70 -3.26
CA PHE A 87 -5.96 -17.92 -2.58
C PHE A 87 -7.48 -17.96 -2.39
N ASP A 88 -8.03 -19.17 -2.35
CA ASP A 88 -9.44 -19.41 -2.16
C ASP A 88 -9.77 -19.54 -0.66
N ILE A 89 -10.96 -19.08 -0.26
CA ILE A 89 -11.48 -19.28 1.11
C ILE A 89 -12.80 -20.04 1.01
N GLY A 90 -12.75 -21.34 1.34
CA GLY A 90 -13.93 -22.20 1.28
C GLY A 90 -14.55 -22.20 -0.12
N PRO A 91 -15.83 -21.80 -0.28
CA PRO A 91 -16.48 -21.73 -1.59
C PRO A 91 -16.15 -20.46 -2.41
N ILE A 92 -15.44 -19.48 -1.82
CA ILE A 92 -15.17 -18.20 -2.46
C ILE A 92 -13.81 -18.25 -3.15
N GLN A 93 -13.83 -18.19 -4.48
CA GLN A 93 -12.63 -18.17 -5.31
C GLN A 93 -11.85 -16.86 -5.16
N ALA A 94 -10.52 -16.92 -5.30
CA ALA A 94 -9.60 -15.79 -5.19
C ALA A 94 -10.02 -14.59 -6.05
N LYS A 95 -10.50 -14.86 -7.28
CA LYS A 95 -10.95 -13.81 -8.21
C LYS A 95 -12.10 -12.98 -7.63
N LEU A 96 -13.12 -13.64 -7.07
CA LEU A 96 -14.25 -12.97 -6.45
C LEU A 96 -13.82 -12.30 -5.14
N LEU A 97 -13.02 -13.00 -4.33
CA LEU A 97 -12.54 -12.49 -3.05
C LEU A 97 -11.68 -11.23 -3.20
N GLY A 98 -10.81 -11.15 -4.21
CA GLY A 98 -10.03 -9.96 -4.52
C GLY A 98 -10.90 -8.75 -4.88
N VAL A 99 -11.96 -8.95 -5.66
CA VAL A 99 -12.94 -7.89 -5.97
C VAL A 99 -13.66 -7.43 -4.70
N ILE A 100 -14.12 -8.38 -3.88
CA ILE A 100 -14.76 -8.07 -2.59
C ILE A 100 -13.81 -7.28 -1.69
N ALA A 101 -12.54 -7.69 -1.58
CA ALA A 101 -11.53 -7.00 -0.77
C ALA A 101 -11.28 -5.57 -1.29
N MET A 102 -11.17 -5.38 -2.61
CA MET A 102 -11.01 -4.06 -3.20
C MET A 102 -12.17 -3.13 -2.83
N PHE A 103 -13.42 -3.56 -3.05
CA PHE A 103 -14.59 -2.73 -2.69
C PHE A 103 -14.74 -2.54 -1.18
N ALA A 104 -14.46 -3.57 -0.38
CA ALA A 104 -14.51 -3.49 1.07
C ALA A 104 -13.47 -2.51 1.64
N SER A 105 -12.33 -2.34 0.97
CA SER A 105 -11.29 -1.40 1.41
C SER A 105 -11.76 0.07 1.36
N ILE A 106 -12.70 0.39 0.47
CA ILE A 106 -13.39 1.69 0.42
C ILE A 106 -14.63 1.64 1.31
N GLY A 107 -15.40 0.55 1.24
CA GLY A 107 -16.62 0.31 2.01
C GLY A 107 -16.44 0.50 3.52
N VAL A 108 -15.30 0.07 4.07
CA VAL A 108 -14.99 0.19 5.49
C VAL A 108 -14.93 1.64 5.97
N LEU A 109 -14.61 2.60 5.09
CA LEU A 109 -14.58 4.03 5.44
C LEU A 109 -15.97 4.60 5.72
N PHE A 110 -17.02 4.06 5.08
CA PHE A 110 -18.40 4.49 5.33
C PHE A 110 -18.90 4.06 6.71
N ILE A 111 -18.40 2.95 7.23
CA ILE A 111 -18.75 2.45 8.57
C ILE A 111 -17.75 2.89 9.66
N LEU A 112 -16.72 3.67 9.28
CA LEU A 112 -15.70 4.17 10.20
C LEU A 112 -16.27 4.86 11.46
N PRO A 113 -17.34 5.69 11.38
CA PRO A 113 -17.90 6.33 12.57
C PRO A 113 -18.41 5.36 13.65
N TRP A 114 -18.70 4.10 13.29
CA TRP A 114 -19.11 3.05 14.22
C TRP A 114 -17.96 2.13 14.64
N LEU A 115 -16.86 2.11 13.88
CA LEU A 115 -15.66 1.32 14.19
C LEU A 115 -14.76 2.02 15.20
N ASP A 116 -14.62 3.35 15.13
CA ASP A 116 -13.89 4.09 16.17
C ASP A 116 -14.77 4.30 17.40
N THR A 117 -14.58 3.47 18.41
CA THR A 117 -15.36 3.49 19.66
C THR A 117 -14.87 4.52 20.67
N SER A 118 -13.79 5.26 20.36
CA SER A 118 -13.22 6.24 21.29
C SER A 118 -14.12 7.45 21.45
N LYS A 119 -14.22 7.95 22.69
CA LYS A 119 -14.92 9.21 22.99
C LYS A 119 -14.08 10.46 22.64
N VAL A 120 -12.76 10.29 22.53
CA VAL A 120 -11.82 11.38 22.25
C VAL A 120 -11.66 11.52 20.74
N LYS A 121 -12.10 12.68 20.22
CA LYS A 121 -12.19 12.91 18.77
C LYS A 121 -10.83 13.12 18.10
N SER A 122 -9.91 13.81 18.77
CA SER A 122 -8.60 14.14 18.19
C SER A 122 -7.55 13.08 18.49
N MET A 123 -6.88 12.60 17.44
CA MET A 123 -5.71 11.72 17.53
C MET A 123 -4.51 12.39 18.24
N ARG A 124 -4.52 13.71 18.48
CA ARG A 124 -3.48 14.38 19.28
C ARG A 124 -3.43 13.90 20.72
N TYR A 125 -4.58 13.50 21.26
CA TYR A 125 -4.73 13.04 22.64
C TYR A 125 -4.79 11.52 22.76
N ARG A 126 -4.62 10.78 21.65
CA ARG A 126 -4.62 9.31 21.60
C ARG A 126 -3.23 8.79 21.18
N PRO A 127 -2.27 8.67 22.12
CA PRO A 127 -0.86 8.43 21.78
C PRO A 127 -0.61 7.11 21.06
N VAL A 128 -1.35 6.05 21.39
CA VAL A 128 -1.21 4.72 20.78
C VAL A 128 -1.95 4.70 19.45
N ALA A 129 -3.20 5.17 19.40
CA ALA A 129 -3.96 5.18 18.14
C ALA A 129 -3.28 6.05 17.07
N LYS A 130 -2.61 7.14 17.47
CA LYS A 130 -1.78 7.96 16.56
C LYS A 130 -0.65 7.14 15.90
N GLN A 131 0.01 6.24 16.63
CA GLN A 131 1.08 5.40 16.06
C GLN A 131 0.51 4.42 15.03
N PHE A 132 -0.62 3.77 15.34
CA PHE A 132 -1.29 2.89 14.38
C PHE A 132 -1.83 3.64 13.16
N PHE A 133 -2.34 4.86 13.34
CA PHE A 133 -2.73 5.73 12.23
C PHE A 133 -1.54 6.05 11.31
N LEU A 134 -0.37 6.38 11.87
CA LEU A 134 0.85 6.58 11.07
C LEU A 134 1.28 5.29 10.35
N GLY A 135 1.17 4.14 11.02
CA GLY A 135 1.38 2.82 10.39
C GLY A 135 0.39 2.54 9.27
N PHE A 136 -0.87 2.97 9.40
CA PHE A 136 -1.88 2.90 8.35
C PHE A 136 -1.52 3.80 7.16
N VAL A 137 -1.08 5.04 7.40
CA VAL A 137 -0.60 5.93 6.33
C VAL A 137 0.58 5.31 5.59
N ALA A 138 1.56 4.76 6.31
CA ALA A 138 2.68 4.03 5.71
C ALA A 138 2.20 2.82 4.90
N THR A 139 1.20 2.08 5.41
CA THR A 139 0.59 0.95 4.71
C THR A 139 -0.07 1.36 3.40
N ALA A 140 -0.83 2.46 3.39
CA ALA A 140 -1.47 2.96 2.17
C ALA A 140 -0.44 3.35 1.10
N LEU A 141 0.66 4.01 1.50
CA LEU A 141 1.75 4.36 0.60
C LEU A 141 2.49 3.14 0.08
N MET A 142 2.80 2.17 0.95
CA MET A 142 3.45 0.92 0.56
C MET A 142 2.57 0.05 -0.34
N LEU A 143 1.25 0.04 -0.13
CA LEU A 143 0.30 -0.60 -1.05
C LEU A 143 0.33 0.07 -2.42
N GLY A 144 0.42 1.40 -2.48
CA GLY A 144 0.63 2.12 -3.74
C GLY A 144 1.91 1.67 -4.45
N TRP A 145 3.01 1.51 -3.71
CA TRP A 145 4.26 0.99 -4.26
C TRP A 145 4.15 -0.47 -4.74
N CYS A 146 3.50 -1.34 -3.97
CA CYS A 146 3.20 -2.71 -4.39
C CYS A 146 2.32 -2.75 -5.65
N GLY A 147 1.38 -1.82 -5.79
CA GLY A 147 0.50 -1.71 -6.95
C GLY A 147 1.24 -1.32 -8.23
N ALA A 148 2.27 -0.47 -8.12
CA ALA A 148 3.15 -0.11 -9.23
C ALA A 148 4.19 -1.20 -9.58
N SER A 149 4.39 -2.19 -8.72
CA SER A 149 5.43 -3.22 -8.87
C SER A 149 4.88 -4.54 -9.44
N ASN A 150 5.72 -5.34 -10.10
CA ASN A 150 5.35 -6.70 -10.52
C ASN A 150 5.23 -7.60 -9.27
N PRO A 151 4.19 -8.46 -9.15
CA PRO A 151 3.97 -9.20 -7.92
C PRO A 151 5.05 -10.25 -7.66
N ASP A 152 5.68 -10.76 -8.71
CA ASP A 152 6.68 -11.81 -8.63
C ASP A 152 8.10 -11.28 -8.39
N ASP A 153 8.30 -9.97 -8.51
CA ASP A 153 9.59 -9.35 -8.26
C ASP A 153 9.97 -9.41 -6.77
N PRO A 154 11.25 -9.62 -6.44
CA PRO A 154 11.74 -9.57 -5.07
C PRO A 154 11.72 -8.12 -4.56
N VAL A 155 11.17 -7.91 -3.35
CA VAL A 155 11.23 -6.61 -2.66
C VAL A 155 12.67 -6.23 -2.33
N PHE A 156 13.48 -7.23 -1.97
CA PHE A 156 14.90 -7.08 -1.66
C PHE A 156 15.73 -7.92 -2.65
N PRO A 157 16.06 -7.39 -3.84
CA PRO A 157 16.78 -8.15 -4.87
C PRO A 157 18.14 -8.67 -4.39
N PHE A 158 18.81 -7.93 -3.51
CA PHE A 158 20.12 -8.30 -2.95
C PHE A 158 20.05 -9.45 -1.94
N LEU A 159 18.87 -9.81 -1.43
CA LEU A 159 18.67 -10.98 -0.55
C LEU A 159 18.18 -12.21 -1.34
N LYS A 160 17.88 -12.06 -2.63
CA LYS A 160 17.46 -13.18 -3.47
C LYS A 160 18.68 -14.08 -3.72
N GLY A 161 18.52 -15.38 -3.49
CA GLY A 161 19.51 -16.38 -3.90
C GLY A 161 19.67 -16.46 -5.42
N GLU A 162 20.59 -17.28 -5.89
CA GLU A 162 20.79 -17.47 -7.33
C GLU A 162 19.72 -18.38 -7.93
N ASP A 163 19.15 -17.97 -9.07
CA ASP A 163 18.30 -18.84 -9.88
C ASP A 163 19.16 -19.99 -10.44
N ALA A 164 18.58 -21.19 -10.53
CA ALA A 164 19.30 -22.38 -11.01
C ALA A 164 18.53 -23.09 -12.12
N ILE A 165 19.26 -23.69 -13.05
CA ILE A 165 18.71 -24.66 -14.00
C ILE A 165 18.82 -26.03 -13.34
N VAL A 166 17.72 -26.76 -13.30
CA VAL A 166 17.65 -28.06 -12.65
C VAL A 166 17.23 -29.11 -13.68
N VAL A 167 18.01 -30.19 -13.73
CA VAL A 167 17.67 -31.38 -14.49
C VAL A 167 17.26 -32.47 -13.51
N THR A 168 16.01 -32.92 -13.61
CA THR A 168 15.51 -34.08 -12.86
C THR A 168 15.37 -35.25 -13.82
N TYR A 169 15.72 -36.45 -13.36
CA TYR A 169 15.73 -37.66 -14.18
C TYR A 169 15.54 -38.90 -13.31
N THR A 170 15.16 -40.01 -13.91
CA THR A 170 15.21 -41.34 -13.30
C THR A 170 16.19 -42.18 -14.10
N ASP A 171 17.32 -42.56 -13.50
CA ASP A 171 18.35 -43.39 -14.15
C ASP A 171 17.77 -44.74 -14.61
N ALA A 172 18.51 -45.45 -15.48
CA ALA A 172 18.11 -46.75 -16.02
C ALA A 172 17.81 -47.80 -14.92
N ASP A 173 18.47 -47.69 -13.77
CA ASP A 173 18.26 -48.54 -12.59
C ASP A 173 17.03 -48.16 -11.76
N GLY A 174 16.23 -47.18 -12.22
CA GLY A 174 15.03 -46.69 -11.53
C GLY A 174 15.32 -45.69 -10.40
N THR A 175 16.57 -45.27 -10.22
CA THR A 175 16.95 -44.32 -9.15
C THR A 175 16.65 -42.88 -9.58
N PRO A 176 15.90 -42.09 -8.79
CA PRO A 176 15.66 -40.68 -9.09
C PRO A 176 16.92 -39.84 -8.80
N GLY A 177 17.26 -38.96 -9.74
CA GLY A 177 18.42 -38.07 -9.68
C GLY A 177 18.04 -36.61 -9.95
N ARG A 178 18.88 -35.70 -9.42
CA ARG A 178 18.71 -34.26 -9.57
C ARG A 178 20.07 -33.58 -9.69
N SER A 179 20.25 -32.81 -10.75
CA SER A 179 21.45 -32.03 -11.00
C SER A 179 21.10 -30.55 -11.11
N VAL A 180 21.87 -29.71 -10.42
CA VAL A 180 21.63 -28.28 -10.29
C VAL A 180 22.79 -27.52 -10.92
N PHE A 181 22.48 -26.70 -11.91
CA PHE A 181 23.39 -25.80 -12.60
C PHE A 181 23.08 -24.39 -12.11
N LYS A 182 24.01 -23.79 -11.36
CA LYS A 182 23.85 -22.43 -10.82
C LYS A 182 24.00 -21.39 -11.94
N GLU A 183 23.63 -20.15 -11.66
CA GLU A 183 23.72 -19.03 -12.60
C GLU A 183 22.78 -19.14 -13.82
N ALA A 184 21.50 -19.44 -13.60
CA ALA A 184 20.49 -19.61 -14.66
C ALA A 184 20.21 -18.37 -15.55
N ARG A 185 20.91 -17.26 -15.33
CA ARG A 185 20.91 -16.09 -16.23
C ARG A 185 22.00 -16.17 -17.29
N ASP A 186 23.00 -17.01 -17.09
CA ASP A 186 24.05 -17.28 -18.06
C ASP A 186 23.54 -18.31 -19.08
N ILE A 187 23.79 -18.03 -20.37
CA ILE A 187 23.51 -18.96 -21.47
C ILE A 187 24.23 -20.28 -21.21
N HIS A 188 25.44 -20.23 -20.62
CA HIS A 188 26.24 -21.40 -20.30
C HIS A 188 25.58 -22.36 -19.30
N ALA A 189 24.81 -21.85 -18.33
CA ALA A 189 24.11 -22.70 -17.36
C ALA A 189 22.93 -23.45 -18.01
N TYR A 190 22.26 -22.83 -18.98
CA TYR A 190 21.20 -23.48 -19.76
C TYR A 190 21.78 -24.54 -20.71
N GLU A 191 22.85 -24.18 -21.43
CA GLU A 191 23.56 -25.09 -22.33
C GLU A 191 24.09 -26.32 -21.58
N ALA A 192 24.78 -26.12 -20.45
CA ALA A 192 25.28 -27.21 -19.61
C ALA A 192 24.15 -28.12 -19.10
N GLY A 193 23.02 -27.55 -18.69
CA GLY A 193 21.83 -28.32 -18.32
C GLY A 193 21.24 -29.11 -19.49
N ALA A 194 21.20 -28.52 -20.69
CA ALA A 194 20.68 -29.15 -21.89
C ALA A 194 21.58 -30.31 -22.37
N GLU A 195 22.90 -30.13 -22.33
CA GLU A 195 23.88 -31.18 -22.62
C GLU A 195 23.77 -32.33 -21.62
N PHE A 196 23.69 -32.01 -20.32
CA PHE A 196 23.52 -33.03 -19.28
C PHE A 196 22.21 -33.81 -19.44
N LYS A 197 21.12 -33.13 -19.81
CA LYS A 197 19.85 -33.77 -20.18
C LYS A 197 20.03 -34.75 -21.35
N ALA A 198 20.72 -34.33 -22.42
CA ALA A 198 21.00 -35.19 -23.57
C ALA A 198 21.83 -36.42 -23.17
N HIS A 199 22.85 -36.24 -22.32
CA HIS A 199 23.66 -37.34 -21.80
C HIS A 199 22.82 -38.34 -21.02
N LYS A 200 21.97 -37.87 -20.10
CA LYS A 200 21.11 -38.75 -19.31
C LYS A 200 20.11 -39.54 -20.16
N ILE A 201 19.56 -38.93 -21.19
CA ILE A 201 18.69 -39.62 -22.16
C ILE A 201 19.48 -40.73 -22.88
N ALA A 202 20.72 -40.46 -23.29
CA ALA A 202 21.58 -41.44 -23.95
C ALA A 202 21.98 -42.62 -23.04
N GLU A 203 22.10 -42.40 -21.73
CA GLU A 203 22.32 -43.43 -20.70
C GLU A 203 21.07 -44.29 -20.40
N GLY A 204 19.94 -44.02 -21.06
CA GLY A 204 18.68 -44.75 -20.85
C GLY A 204 17.85 -44.23 -19.68
N ALA A 205 18.14 -43.04 -19.15
CA ALA A 205 17.31 -42.40 -18.14
C ALA A 205 15.95 -41.99 -18.70
N THR A 206 14.91 -42.11 -17.88
CA THR A 206 13.53 -41.77 -18.24
C THR A 206 13.04 -40.57 -17.42
N GLY A 207 11.99 -39.89 -17.89
CA GLY A 207 11.42 -38.72 -17.18
C GLY A 207 12.34 -37.50 -17.10
N VAL A 208 13.33 -37.37 -17.99
CA VAL A 208 14.33 -36.30 -17.93
C VAL A 208 13.71 -34.94 -18.26
N THR A 209 13.60 -34.06 -17.27
CA THR A 209 13.06 -32.70 -17.44
C THR A 209 14.11 -31.65 -17.11
N LEU A 210 14.11 -30.55 -17.87
CA LEU A 210 14.94 -29.38 -17.63
C LEU A 210 14.02 -28.22 -17.28
N SER A 211 14.21 -27.65 -16.10
CA SER A 211 13.39 -26.56 -15.60
C SER A 211 14.26 -25.48 -14.95
N LYS A 212 13.76 -24.23 -14.97
CA LYS A 212 14.36 -23.15 -14.20
C LYS A 212 13.71 -23.12 -12.82
N GLU A 213 14.52 -23.30 -11.79
CA GLU A 213 14.11 -23.06 -10.41
C GLU A 213 14.47 -21.62 -10.01
N THR A 214 13.45 -20.82 -9.76
CA THR A 214 13.60 -19.46 -9.23
C THR A 214 13.93 -19.53 -7.74
N ALA A 215 14.96 -18.78 -7.31
CA ALA A 215 15.31 -18.72 -5.90
C ALA A 215 14.16 -18.16 -5.06
N LYS A 216 13.98 -18.71 -3.85
CA LYS A 216 13.00 -18.18 -2.89
C LYS A 216 13.34 -16.73 -2.56
N ALA A 217 12.34 -15.86 -2.63
CA ALA A 217 12.48 -14.45 -2.30
C ALA A 217 11.24 -13.91 -1.59
N PHE A 218 11.44 -12.88 -0.77
CA PHE A 218 10.33 -12.07 -0.29
C PHE A 218 9.84 -11.17 -1.44
N ARG A 219 8.85 -11.66 -2.18
CA ARG A 219 8.21 -10.99 -3.33
C ARG A 219 7.22 -9.89 -2.91
N PHE A 220 6.96 -8.95 -3.83
CA PHE A 220 5.95 -7.91 -3.64
C PHE A 220 4.55 -8.47 -3.37
N LEU A 221 4.22 -9.65 -3.90
CA LEU A 221 2.99 -10.36 -3.55
C LEU A 221 2.83 -10.58 -2.03
N HIS A 222 3.88 -11.06 -1.36
CA HIS A 222 3.81 -11.34 0.08
C HIS A 222 3.72 -10.04 0.89
N LEU A 223 4.45 -9.00 0.46
CA LEU A 223 4.35 -7.68 1.08
C LEU A 223 2.92 -7.13 0.93
N ALA A 224 2.34 -7.18 -0.26
CA ALA A 224 0.98 -6.75 -0.51
C ALA A 224 -0.02 -7.51 0.37
N GLN A 225 0.10 -8.83 0.51
CA GLN A 225 -0.75 -9.64 1.41
C GLN A 225 -0.68 -9.20 2.87
N ILE A 226 0.52 -8.96 3.40
CA ILE A 226 0.72 -8.49 4.77
C ILE A 226 0.10 -7.10 4.96
N LEU A 227 0.33 -6.20 4.01
CA LEU A 227 -0.20 -4.84 4.06
C LEU A 227 -1.73 -4.81 3.92
N THR A 228 -2.30 -5.63 3.03
CA THR A 228 -3.76 -5.80 2.91
C THR A 228 -4.36 -6.33 4.20
N ALA A 229 -3.73 -7.31 4.84
CA ALA A 229 -4.18 -7.81 6.14
C ALA A 229 -4.13 -6.70 7.20
N PHE A 230 -3.03 -5.95 7.28
CA PHE A 230 -2.91 -4.82 8.21
C PHE A 230 -3.93 -3.71 7.94
N TYR A 231 -4.20 -3.40 6.67
CA TYR A 231 -5.21 -2.41 6.25
C TYR A 231 -6.57 -2.73 6.87
N PHE A 232 -7.05 -3.97 6.72
CA PHE A 232 -8.33 -4.37 7.31
C PHE A 232 -8.27 -4.52 8.82
N LEU A 233 -7.17 -5.05 9.35
CA LEU A 233 -6.96 -5.18 10.80
C LEU A 233 -7.01 -3.81 11.49
N TYR A 234 -6.47 -2.77 10.86
CA TYR A 234 -6.49 -1.40 11.36
C TYR A 234 -7.94 -0.94 11.64
N PHE A 235 -8.82 -1.08 10.65
CA PHE A 235 -10.21 -0.64 10.77
C PHE A 235 -11.08 -1.59 11.60
N LEU A 236 -11.01 -2.90 11.34
CA LEU A 236 -11.97 -3.86 11.88
C LEU A 236 -11.61 -4.35 13.28
N VAL A 237 -10.37 -4.18 13.71
CA VAL A 237 -9.89 -4.71 15.00
C VAL A 237 -9.17 -3.64 15.82
N ILE A 238 -8.09 -3.06 15.29
CA ILE A 238 -7.20 -2.17 16.05
C ILE A 238 -7.95 -0.91 16.50
N LEU A 239 -8.65 -0.23 15.59
CA LEU A 239 -9.42 0.99 15.94
C LEU A 239 -10.50 0.72 17.00
N PRO A 240 -11.41 -0.27 16.82
CA PRO A 240 -12.40 -0.62 17.84
C PRO A 240 -11.77 -1.00 19.18
N LEU A 241 -10.67 -1.75 19.16
CA LEU A 241 -9.99 -2.23 20.36
C LEU A 241 -9.31 -1.09 21.12
N LEU A 242 -8.61 -0.21 20.40
CA LEU A 242 -7.95 0.96 21.00
C LEU A 242 -8.97 1.94 21.53
N GLY A 243 -10.09 2.15 20.84
CA GLY A 243 -11.16 3.01 21.36
C GLY A 243 -11.72 2.53 22.70
N LEU A 244 -11.69 1.22 22.98
CA LEU A 244 -12.13 0.64 24.25
C LEU A 244 -11.04 0.56 25.33
N ARG A 245 -9.76 0.45 24.95
CA ARG A 245 -8.67 0.11 25.88
C ARG A 245 -7.63 1.22 26.09
N GLU A 246 -7.47 2.11 25.13
CA GLU A 246 -6.48 3.18 25.22
C GLU A 246 -6.86 4.17 26.32
N THR A 247 -5.88 4.65 27.08
CA THR A 247 -6.03 5.76 28.03
C THR A 247 -5.64 7.07 27.36
N PRO A 248 -6.60 7.93 26.97
CA PRO A 248 -6.29 9.18 26.29
C PRO A 248 -5.65 10.19 27.24
N LYS A 249 -4.90 11.13 26.65
CA LYS A 249 -4.42 12.32 27.34
C LYS A 249 -5.58 13.28 27.61
N GLY A 250 -5.41 14.17 28.60
CA GLY A 250 -6.38 15.22 28.87
C GLY A 250 -6.54 16.18 27.69
N GLU A 251 -7.78 16.44 27.30
CA GLU A 251 -8.15 17.44 26.30
C GLU A 251 -8.27 18.82 26.95
N PRO A 252 -7.98 19.92 26.23
CA PRO A 252 -8.17 21.27 26.75
C PRO A 252 -9.65 21.55 27.00
N GLU A 253 -9.96 22.40 27.99
CA GLU A 253 -11.35 22.70 28.30
C GLU A 253 -12.06 23.53 27.22
N SER A 254 -11.33 24.31 26.43
CA SER A 254 -11.85 25.15 25.34
C SER A 254 -10.78 25.41 24.30
N ILE A 255 -11.20 25.83 23.11
CA ILE A 255 -10.31 26.12 21.98
C ILE A 255 -9.36 27.27 22.33
N HIS A 256 -9.87 28.36 22.93
CA HIS A 256 -9.01 29.49 23.28
C HIS A 256 -7.95 29.10 24.33
N LYS A 257 -8.26 28.20 25.28
CA LYS A 257 -7.28 27.71 26.27
C LYS A 257 -6.19 26.89 25.60
N ALA A 258 -6.55 26.06 24.60
CA ALA A 258 -5.58 25.33 23.80
C ALA A 258 -4.61 26.27 23.07
N ILE A 259 -5.14 27.36 22.47
CA ILE A 259 -4.35 28.38 21.77
C ILE A 259 -3.45 29.15 22.74
N LEU A 260 -3.97 29.59 23.90
CA LEU A 260 -3.18 30.30 24.91
C LEU A 260 -2.05 29.42 25.44
N ALA A 261 -2.33 28.13 25.71
CA ALA A 261 -1.32 27.19 26.14
C ALA A 261 -0.22 27.00 25.07
N ALA A 262 -0.58 26.90 23.79
CA ALA A 262 0.37 26.79 22.69
C ALA A 262 1.23 28.06 22.52
N ASN A 263 0.69 29.24 22.84
CA ASN A 263 1.37 30.54 22.73
C ASN A 263 2.04 31.01 24.03
N GLY A 264 2.23 30.14 25.02
CA GLY A 264 2.93 30.47 26.27
C GLY A 264 2.17 31.40 27.22
N GLY A 265 0.83 31.39 27.18
CA GLY A 265 -0.04 32.09 28.15
C GLY A 265 -0.27 33.58 27.86
N LYS A 266 0.19 34.12 26.73
CA LYS A 266 -0.10 35.52 26.36
C LYS A 266 -1.51 35.64 25.78
N SER A 267 -2.39 36.34 26.49
CA SER A 267 -3.67 36.81 25.96
C SER A 267 -3.40 37.86 24.90
N VAL A 268 -3.65 37.52 23.63
CA VAL A 268 -3.83 38.54 22.59
C VAL A 268 -5.27 39.00 22.73
N GLU A 269 -5.49 40.05 23.51
CA GLU A 269 -6.75 40.80 23.48
C GLU A 269 -6.84 41.42 22.09
N ALA A 270 -7.72 40.87 21.25
CA ALA A 270 -8.11 41.53 20.02
C ALA A 270 -9.09 42.65 20.41
N GLU A 271 -8.69 43.89 20.18
CA GLU A 271 -9.54 45.10 20.19
C GLU A 271 -10.70 44.99 19.19
#